data_AF-A0A7V3CW55-F1
#
_entry.id   AF-A0A7V3CW55-F1
#
_cell.length_a   1.000
_cell.length_b   1.000
_cell.length_c   1.000
_cell.angle_alpha   90.00
_cell.angle_beta   90.00
_cell.angle_gamma   90.00
#
_symmetry.space_group_name_H-M   'P 1'
#
loop_
_entity.id
_entity.type
_entity.pdbx_description
1 polymer ?
#
loop_
_entity_poly.entity_id
_entity_poly.type
_entity_poly.pdbx_seq_one_letter_code
_entity_poly.pdbx_strand_id
1 'polypeptide(L)' 'NRMLLYTLMDKYGFKNLAEEWWHYTLINEPYPNTYFDFIIE' A
#
# COMPACT_ATOMS: atom_id res chain seq x y z
N ASN A 1 14.51 0.24 11.89
CA ASN A 1 13.46 -0.78 11.59
C ASN A 1 12.52 -0.42 10.43
N ARG A 2 12.97 0.28 9.37
CA ARG A 2 12.13 0.54 8.17
C ARG A 2 12.27 -0.56 7.10
N MET A 3 13.44 -1.19 7.03
CA MET A 3 13.73 -2.27 6.08
C MET A 3 12.87 -3.54 6.30
N LEU A 4 12.51 -3.86 7.54
CA LEU A 4 11.67 -5.02 7.83
C LEU A 4 10.27 -4.85 7.24
N LEU A 5 9.67 -3.66 7.40
CA LEU A 5 8.38 -3.35 6.81
C LEU A 5 8.44 -3.37 5.29
N TYR A 6 9.45 -2.71 4.71
CA TYR A 6 9.63 -2.67 3.26
C TYR A 6 9.74 -4.07 2.64
N THR A 7 10.62 -4.92 3.18
CA THR A 7 10.85 -6.28 2.65
C THR A 7 9.61 -7.17 2.79
N LEU A 8 8.85 -7.02 3.88
CA LEU A 8 7.61 -7.76 4.07
C LEU A 8 6.54 -7.32 3.07
N MET A 9 6.33 -6.02 2.94
CA MET A 9 5.33 -5.44 2.05
C MET A 9 5.64 -5.76 0.57
N ASP A 10 6.89 -5.62 0.16
CA ASP A 10 7.36 -5.96 -1.19
C ASP A 10 7.09 -7.45 -1.52
N LYS A 11 7.36 -8.36 -0.58
CA LYS A 11 7.08 -9.80 -0.73
C LYS A 11 5.61 -10.12 -0.97
N TYR A 12 4.69 -9.33 -0.39
CA TYR A 12 3.24 -9.54 -0.53
C TYR A 12 2.62 -8.72 -1.66
N GLY A 13 3.43 -8.12 -2.55
CA GLY A 13 2.94 -7.41 -3.73
C GLY A 13 2.50 -5.97 -3.46
N PHE A 14 2.98 -5.39 -2.36
CA PHE A 14 2.80 -3.96 -2.10
C PHE A 14 3.99 -3.17 -2.62
N LYS A 15 3.69 -2.04 -3.26
CA LYS A 15 4.66 -1.07 -3.74
C LYS A 15 4.78 0.07 -2.73
N ASN A 16 6.01 0.35 -2.28
CA ASN A 16 6.28 1.50 -1.44
C ASN A 16 6.31 2.81 -2.23
N LEU A 17 5.86 3.90 -1.61
CA LEU A 17 6.09 5.26 -2.08
C LEU A 17 7.38 5.82 -1.45
N ALA A 18 8.38 6.16 -2.27
CA ALA A 18 9.70 6.56 -1.77
C ALA A 18 9.68 7.86 -0.92
N GLU A 19 8.74 8.76 -1.21
CA GLU A 19 8.54 10.02 -0.49
C GLU A 19 7.90 9.81 0.89
N GLU A 20 7.10 8.73 1.04
CA GLU A 20 6.37 8.40 2.26
C GLU A 20 6.69 6.95 2.69
N TRP A 21 7.67 6.79 3.57
CA TRP A 21 8.17 5.45 3.99
C TRP A 21 7.11 4.51 4.59
N TRP A 22 5.98 5.07 5.04
CA TRP A 22 4.83 4.36 5.60
C TRP A 22 3.72 4.07 4.58
N HIS A 23 3.79 4.65 3.37
CA HIS A 23 2.77 4.50 2.34
C HIS A 23 3.07 3.31 1.42
N TYR A 24 2.06 2.46 1.23
CA TYR A 24 2.13 1.27 0.40
C TYR A 24 0.84 1.10 -0.39
N THR A 25 0.95 0.77 -1.67
CA THR A 25 -0.17 0.51 -2.58
C THR A 25 -0.09 -0.93 -3.09
N LEU A 26 -1.22 -1.63 -3.20
CA LEU A 26 -1.24 -2.99 -3.73
C LEU A 26 -1.08 -2.95 -5.26
N ILE A 27 -0.11 -3.69 -5.81
CA ILE A 27 0.20 -3.64 -7.25
C ILE A 27 -0.96 -4.16 -8.10
N ASN A 28 -1.64 -5.21 -7.64
CA ASN A 28 -2.80 -5.81 -8.31
C ASN A 28 -4.08 -5.48 -7.53
N GLU A 29 -4.31 -4.20 -7.25
CA GLU A 29 -5.52 -3.78 -6.56
C GLU A 29 -6.77 -4.00 -7.42
N PRO A 30 -7.90 -4.45 -6.84
CA PRO A 30 -9.12 -4.72 -7.58
C PRO A 30 -9.82 -3.45 -8.09
N TYR A 31 -9.55 -2.29 -7.48
CA TYR A 31 -10.27 -1.04 -7.74
C TYR A 31 -9.34 0.19 -7.87
N PRO A 32 -8.39 0.23 -8.83
CA PRO A 32 -7.36 1.27 -8.90
C PRO A 32 -7.87 2.68 -9.17
N ASN A 33 -9.04 2.80 -9.80
CA ASN A 33 -9.64 4.08 -10.19
C ASN A 33 -10.97 4.34 -9.47
N THR A 34 -11.28 3.57 -8.42
CA THR A 34 -12.54 3.73 -7.67
C THR A 34 -12.23 4.32 -6.30
N TYR A 35 -12.78 5.50 -6.06
CA TYR A 35 -12.72 6.15 -4.77
C TYR A 35 -14.03 5.88 -4.04
N PHE A 36 -13.94 5.22 -2.89
CA PHE A 36 -15.09 4.88 -2.08
C PHE A 36 -15.46 6.07 -1.18
N ASP A 37 -16.76 6.40 -1.13
CA ASP A 37 -17.33 7.45 -0.30
C ASP A 37 -18.46 6.87 0.56
N PHE A 38 -18.09 5.95 1.46
CA PHE A 38 -19.00 5.37 2.44
C PHE A 38 -18.45 5.61 3.86
N ILE A 39 -19.35 5.58 4.85
CA ILE A 39 -18.99 5.80 6.26
C ILE A 39 -18.26 4.57 6.78
N ILE A 40 -17.11 4.78 7.42
CA ILE A 40 -16.37 3.76 8.15
C ILE A 40 -16.88 3.77 9.60
N GLU A 41 -17.41 2.65 10.08
CA GLU A 41 -17.79 2.43 11.48
C GLU A 41 -16.59 2.05 12.37
#